data_AF-A0A915BNA6-F1
#
_entry.id   AF-A0A915BNA6-F1
#
_cell.length_a   1.000
_cell.length_b   1.000
_cell.length_c   1.000
_cell.angle_alpha   90.00
_cell.angle_beta   90.00
_cell.angle_gamma   90.00
#
_symmetry.space_group_name_H-M   'P 1'
#
loop_
_entity.id
_entity.type
_entity.pdbx_description
1 polymer ?
#
loop_
_entity_poly.entity_id
_entity_poly.type
_entity_poly.pdbx_seq_one_letter_code
_entity_poly.pdbx_strand_id
1 'polypeptide(L)'
;MQLLRWMISLVLPTILYAQMFNCNFSPPGLRATCLQFQQFDINARRNIMLRNMQPQPTFFAPGVPDNNQLSPAVPQQSFNPSPYECMDLRCLCPYFRGRMGPGGNCVLPLGGTLIRATRKELRMMSDSERNRLFKAIQQLKNSGEYDRLSDMHRQVGVASGAHSGPSFLPWHREFLKRVEIAIRMVDPSLALPYWDSVLDSYLPDPRDSILWTPLFAGSTDPFGNVVNGPFAEFHTLEGRPNINRRLGSEGRLFTERNLNDIFSQTSIERILAYTAPQQGCPYPANFGALEYAHASVHLWVGGDMK
;
A
#
# COMPACT_ATOMS: atom_id res chain seq x y z
N MET A 1 -5.94 -70.54 -7.26
CA MET A 1 -6.87 -69.94 -8.23
C MET A 1 -7.94 -69.18 -7.47
N GLN A 2 -7.77 -67.86 -7.29
CA GLN A 2 -8.77 -66.82 -7.01
C GLN A 2 -8.04 -65.63 -6.37
N LEU A 3 -7.65 -64.67 -7.22
CA LEU A 3 -7.04 -63.41 -6.82
C LEU A 3 -8.12 -62.34 -6.64
N LEU A 4 -8.11 -61.75 -5.46
CA LEU A 4 -8.77 -60.53 -5.00
C LEU A 4 -8.77 -59.40 -6.06
N ARG A 5 -9.92 -58.77 -6.29
CA ARG A 5 -10.01 -57.42 -6.86
C ARG A 5 -10.59 -56.48 -5.80
N TRP A 6 -9.72 -55.65 -5.22
CA TRP A 6 -10.12 -54.44 -4.50
C TRP A 6 -10.03 -53.26 -5.45
N MET A 7 -11.15 -52.59 -5.73
CA MET A 7 -11.16 -51.29 -6.40
C MET A 7 -10.84 -50.20 -5.37
N ILE A 8 -9.65 -49.60 -5.47
CA ILE A 8 -9.32 -48.36 -4.78
C ILE A 8 -9.83 -47.22 -5.67
N SER A 9 -10.97 -46.64 -5.32
CA SER A 9 -11.42 -45.38 -5.90
C SER A 9 -10.59 -44.23 -5.28
N LEU A 10 -9.60 -43.75 -6.03
CA LEU A 10 -8.92 -42.49 -5.74
C LEU A 10 -9.89 -41.33 -6.01
N VAL A 11 -10.54 -40.84 -4.96
CA VAL A 11 -11.21 -39.53 -4.99
C VAL A 11 -10.12 -38.47 -4.92
N LEU A 12 -9.65 -38.05 -6.09
CA LEU A 12 -8.90 -36.80 -6.21
C LEU A 12 -9.85 -35.64 -5.90
N PRO A 13 -9.53 -34.74 -4.96
CA PRO A 13 -10.35 -33.56 -4.75
C PRO A 13 -10.22 -32.71 -6.02
N THR A 14 -11.31 -32.61 -6.78
CA THR A 14 -11.44 -31.63 -7.85
C THR A 14 -11.39 -30.25 -7.20
N ILE A 15 -10.21 -29.64 -7.19
CA ILE A 15 -10.06 -28.21 -6.96
C ILE A 15 -10.86 -27.56 -8.09
N LEU A 16 -12.07 -27.10 -7.80
CA LEU A 16 -12.79 -26.15 -8.63
C LEU A 16 -11.92 -24.88 -8.68
N TYR A 17 -11.02 -24.80 -9.65
CA TYR A 17 -10.38 -23.56 -10.01
C TYR A 17 -11.50 -22.63 -10.46
N ALA A 18 -11.92 -21.71 -9.60
CA ALA A 18 -12.75 -20.58 -10.02
C ALA A 18 -12.00 -19.91 -11.19
N GLN A 19 -12.54 -19.99 -12.40
CA GLN A 19 -11.87 -19.42 -13.56
C GLN A 19 -11.84 -17.90 -13.37
N MET A 20 -10.70 -17.28 -13.62
CA MET A 20 -10.60 -15.82 -13.54
C MET A 20 -11.20 -15.20 -14.80
N PHE A 21 -11.65 -13.95 -14.70
CA PHE A 21 -12.11 -13.21 -15.89
C PHE A 21 -11.01 -13.15 -16.96
N ASN A 22 -11.36 -13.05 -18.24
CA ASN A 22 -10.35 -13.15 -19.30
C ASN A 22 -9.70 -11.79 -19.61
N CYS A 23 -8.41 -11.64 -19.27
CA CYS A 23 -7.63 -10.43 -19.54
C CYS A 23 -7.44 -10.12 -21.04
N ASN A 24 -7.77 -11.03 -21.96
CA ASN A 24 -7.74 -10.73 -23.39
C ASN A 24 -8.81 -9.71 -23.80
N PHE A 25 -9.83 -9.48 -22.96
CA PHE A 25 -10.83 -8.42 -23.16
C PHE A 25 -10.45 -7.07 -22.52
N SER A 26 -9.25 -6.95 -21.94
CA SER A 26 -8.78 -5.68 -21.38
C SER A 26 -8.53 -4.65 -22.48
N PRO A 27 -8.73 -3.35 -22.23
CA PRO A 27 -8.31 -2.29 -23.13
C PRO A 27 -6.82 -2.38 -23.51
N PRO A 28 -6.42 -1.85 -24.68
CA PRO A 28 -5.02 -1.82 -25.10
C PRO A 28 -4.10 -1.22 -24.02
N GLY A 29 -3.00 -1.90 -23.73
CA GLY A 29 -2.03 -1.48 -22.72
C GLY A 29 -2.32 -1.96 -21.29
N LEU A 30 -3.52 -2.48 -20.98
CA LEU A 30 -3.86 -2.95 -19.61
C LEU A 30 -3.73 -4.45 -19.41
N ARG A 31 -3.48 -5.24 -20.46
CA ARG A 31 -3.42 -6.71 -20.38
C ARG A 31 -2.38 -7.20 -19.38
N ALA A 32 -1.19 -6.60 -19.36
CA ALA A 32 -0.12 -6.99 -18.44
C ALA A 32 -0.53 -6.72 -16.98
N THR A 33 -1.06 -5.52 -16.69
CA THR A 33 -1.57 -5.15 -15.36
C THR A 33 -2.72 -6.05 -14.91
N CYS A 34 -3.64 -6.38 -15.82
CA CYS A 34 -4.73 -7.31 -15.57
C CYS A 34 -4.18 -8.68 -15.11
N LEU A 35 -3.21 -9.24 -15.85
CA LEU A 35 -2.57 -10.51 -15.49
C LEU A 35 -1.81 -10.42 -14.16
N GLN A 36 -1.19 -9.27 -13.87
CA GLN A 36 -0.51 -9.03 -12.59
C GLN A 36 -1.49 -9.05 -11.41
N PHE A 37 -2.64 -8.37 -11.51
CA PHE A 37 -3.68 -8.40 -10.48
C PHE A 37 -4.26 -9.80 -10.31
N GLN A 38 -4.41 -10.55 -11.40
CA GLN A 38 -4.80 -11.95 -11.30
C GLN A 38 -3.79 -12.79 -10.50
N GLN A 39 -2.49 -12.57 -10.75
CA GLN A 39 -1.44 -13.26 -10.02
C GLN A 39 -1.43 -12.88 -8.53
N PHE A 40 -1.68 -11.61 -8.21
CA PHE A 40 -1.81 -11.14 -6.83
C PHE A 40 -2.98 -11.82 -6.11
N ASP A 41 -4.17 -11.87 -6.72
CA ASP A 41 -5.34 -12.58 -6.15
C ASP A 41 -5.06 -14.08 -5.94
N ILE A 42 -4.43 -14.75 -6.92
CA ILE A 42 -4.06 -16.18 -6.80
C ILE A 42 -3.11 -16.39 -5.61
N ASN A 43 -2.06 -15.58 -5.50
CA ASN A 43 -1.07 -15.70 -4.44
C ASN A 43 -1.70 -15.44 -3.06
N ALA A 44 -2.54 -14.41 -2.97
CA ALA A 44 -3.30 -14.06 -1.78
C ALA A 44 -4.14 -15.22 -1.27
N ARG A 45 -4.90 -15.87 -2.15
CA ARG A 45 -5.77 -17.01 -1.80
C ARG A 45 -4.97 -18.24 -1.42
N ARG A 46 -3.88 -18.53 -2.15
CA ARG A 46 -2.97 -19.61 -1.77
C ARG A 46 -2.44 -19.41 -0.35
N ASN A 47 -2.03 -18.19 -0.01
CA ASN A 47 -1.54 -17.86 1.32
C ASN A 47 -2.63 -17.99 2.40
N ILE A 48 -3.88 -17.59 2.12
CA ILE A 48 -5.01 -17.83 3.04
C ILE A 48 -5.22 -19.34 3.25
N MET A 49 -5.23 -20.14 2.19
CA MET A 49 -5.39 -21.60 2.29
C MET A 49 -4.29 -22.22 3.16
N LEU A 50 -3.03 -21.84 2.93
CA LEU A 50 -1.90 -22.30 3.74
C LEU A 50 -2.04 -21.91 5.22
N ARG A 51 -2.50 -20.68 5.51
CA ARG A 51 -2.77 -20.24 6.89
C ARG A 51 -3.90 -21.02 7.55
N ASN A 52 -4.94 -21.39 6.80
CA ASN A 52 -6.06 -22.17 7.30
C ASN A 52 -5.72 -23.66 7.50
N MET A 53 -4.69 -24.17 6.81
CA MET A 53 -4.18 -25.54 6.98
C MET A 53 -3.24 -25.70 8.18
N GLN A 54 -2.70 -24.59 8.72
CA GLN A 54 -1.99 -24.65 9.99
C GLN A 54 -3.00 -24.76 11.14
N PRO A 55 -2.73 -25.60 12.18
CA PRO A 55 -3.58 -25.64 13.36
C PRO A 55 -3.60 -24.26 14.00
N GLN A 56 -4.69 -23.53 13.77
CA GLN A 56 -4.99 -22.32 14.52
C GLN A 56 -5.21 -22.73 15.97
N PRO A 57 -4.53 -22.13 16.96
CA PRO A 57 -4.91 -22.36 18.34
C PRO A 57 -6.39 -22.06 18.49
N THR A 58 -7.17 -23.06 18.90
CA THR A 58 -8.60 -22.89 19.17
C THR A 58 -8.74 -22.04 20.42
N PHE A 59 -8.85 -20.72 20.23
CA PHE A 59 -9.23 -19.82 21.30
C PHE A 59 -10.73 -19.96 21.54
N PHE A 60 -11.11 -20.81 22.50
CA PHE A 60 -12.43 -20.71 23.11
C PHE A 60 -12.43 -19.46 23.98
N ALA A 61 -12.98 -18.35 23.46
CA ALA A 61 -13.18 -17.16 24.27
C ALA A 61 -14.32 -17.44 25.28
N PRO A 62 -14.13 -17.22 26.59
CA PRO A 62 -15.27 -17.15 27.49
C PRO A 62 -16.13 -15.95 27.07
N GLY A 63 -17.41 -16.19 26.80
CA GLY A 63 -18.36 -15.12 26.51
C GLY A 63 -18.42 -14.15 27.69
N VAL A 64 -18.37 -12.84 27.41
CA VAL A 64 -18.68 -11.82 28.42
C VAL A 64 -20.20 -11.80 28.58
N PRO A 65 -20.76 -12.07 29.77
CA PRO A 65 -22.20 -11.94 29.98
C PRO A 65 -22.64 -10.50 29.64
N ASP A 66 -23.75 -10.37 28.89
CA ASP A 66 -24.51 -9.14 28.63
C ASP A 66 -23.95 -8.08 27.65
N ASN A 67 -23.08 -8.40 26.67
CA ASN A 67 -22.70 -7.41 25.66
C ASN A 67 -22.52 -7.94 24.21
N ASN A 68 -23.55 -7.75 23.37
CA ASN A 68 -23.61 -8.25 21.98
C ASN A 68 -22.93 -7.35 20.92
N GLN A 69 -22.27 -6.26 21.30
CA GLN A 69 -21.71 -5.29 20.34
C GLN A 69 -20.20 -5.40 20.06
N LEU A 70 -19.49 -6.32 20.71
CA LEU A 70 -18.06 -6.53 20.45
C LEU A 70 -17.88 -7.77 19.57
N SER A 71 -17.74 -7.55 18.25
CA SER A 71 -17.40 -8.62 17.31
C SER A 71 -15.97 -9.13 17.53
N PRO A 72 -15.70 -10.45 17.41
CA PRO A 72 -14.43 -11.07 17.82
C PRO A 72 -13.32 -11.02 16.75
N ALA A 73 -13.40 -10.10 15.79
CA ALA A 73 -12.47 -10.03 14.65
C ALA A 73 -11.11 -9.38 14.98
N VAL A 74 -10.82 -9.10 16.25
CA VAL A 74 -9.56 -8.48 16.68
C VAL A 74 -8.63 -9.59 17.19
N PRO A 75 -7.55 -9.95 16.46
CA PRO A 75 -6.55 -10.87 16.98
C PRO A 75 -5.96 -10.27 18.26
N GLN A 76 -5.77 -11.09 19.29
CA GLN A 76 -4.95 -10.74 20.44
C GLN A 76 -3.48 -10.64 20.00
N GLN A 77 -3.12 -9.55 19.32
CA GLN A 77 -1.74 -9.11 19.28
C GLN A 77 -1.40 -8.62 20.69
N SER A 78 -0.23 -9.01 21.19
CA SER A 78 0.36 -8.48 22.42
C SER A 78 0.06 -6.99 22.55
N PHE A 79 -0.64 -6.56 23.62
CA PHE A 79 -0.96 -5.16 23.91
C PHE A 79 0.32 -4.36 24.22
N ASN A 80 1.23 -4.24 23.25
CA ASN A 80 2.19 -3.16 23.20
C ASN A 80 1.50 -2.03 22.46
N PRO A 81 0.89 -1.07 23.18
CA PRO A 81 0.15 0.02 22.57
C PRO A 81 1.06 0.73 21.57
N SER A 82 0.56 0.87 20.34
CA SER A 82 1.31 1.42 19.22
C SER A 82 0.71 2.75 18.77
N PRO A 83 1.53 3.77 18.41
CA PRO A 83 0.99 5.02 17.89
C PRO A 83 0.18 4.80 16.60
N TYR A 84 0.43 3.72 15.86
CA TYR A 84 -0.26 3.39 14.60
C TYR A 84 -1.72 2.98 14.77
N GLU A 85 -2.11 2.56 15.97
CA GLU A 85 -3.48 2.17 16.31
C GLU A 85 -4.36 3.39 16.62
N CYS A 86 -3.75 4.54 16.90
CA CYS A 86 -4.48 5.75 17.18
C CYS A 86 -5.26 6.27 15.97
N MET A 87 -6.49 6.71 16.24
CA MET A 87 -7.40 7.28 15.24
C MET A 87 -7.62 8.80 15.42
N ASP A 88 -7.13 9.36 16.52
CA ASP A 88 -7.22 10.80 16.81
C ASP A 88 -5.93 11.36 17.45
N LEU A 89 -5.86 12.68 17.53
CA LEU A 89 -4.70 13.39 18.09
C LEU A 89 -4.59 13.23 19.62
N ARG A 90 -5.68 12.87 20.30
CA ARG A 90 -5.71 12.69 21.76
C ARG A 90 -4.99 11.41 22.14
N CYS A 91 -5.28 10.33 21.41
CA CYS A 91 -4.59 9.05 21.51
C CYS A 91 -3.11 9.18 21.15
N LEU A 92 -2.78 9.96 20.12
CA LEU A 92 -1.38 10.15 19.71
C LEU A 92 -0.58 10.96 20.74
N CYS A 93 -1.22 11.83 21.52
CA CYS A 93 -0.53 12.82 22.34
C CYS A 93 0.60 12.27 23.23
N PRO A 94 0.42 11.16 23.97
CA PRO A 94 1.48 10.60 24.81
C PRO A 94 2.70 10.14 24.02
N TYR A 95 2.51 9.61 22.80
CA TYR A 95 3.61 9.17 21.93
C TYR A 95 4.48 10.34 21.46
N PHE A 96 3.86 11.51 21.26
CA PHE A 96 4.56 12.76 20.97
C PHE A 96 5.16 13.44 22.20
N ARG A 97 5.16 12.77 23.37
CA ARG A 97 5.52 13.33 24.69
C ARG A 97 4.71 14.59 25.03
N GLY A 98 3.54 14.74 24.43
CA GLY A 98 2.65 15.86 24.66
C GLY A 98 1.85 15.68 25.94
N ARG A 99 1.26 16.79 26.40
CA ARG A 99 0.31 16.83 27.52
C ARG A 99 -1.03 17.31 27.04
N MET A 100 -2.09 16.69 27.55
CA MET A 100 -3.45 17.10 27.26
C MET A 100 -3.74 18.44 27.94
N GLY A 101 -4.04 19.47 27.16
CA GLY A 101 -4.49 20.77 27.66
C GLY A 101 -5.97 20.76 28.04
N PRO A 102 -6.45 21.83 28.71
CA PRO A 102 -7.82 21.92 29.24
C PRO A 102 -8.93 21.77 28.18
N GLY A 103 -8.65 22.14 26.93
CA GLY A 103 -9.58 22.02 25.78
C GLY A 103 -9.47 20.72 25.00
N GLY A 104 -8.76 19.70 25.49
CA GLY A 104 -8.55 18.45 24.76
C GLY A 104 -7.50 18.54 23.65
N ASN A 105 -6.75 19.65 23.56
CA ASN A 105 -5.65 19.82 22.62
C ASN A 105 -4.37 19.19 23.17
N CYS A 106 -3.59 18.56 22.30
CA CYS A 106 -2.29 18.01 22.69
C CYS A 106 -1.20 19.09 22.58
N VAL A 107 -0.60 19.47 23.71
CA VAL A 107 0.50 20.44 23.77
C VAL A 107 1.83 19.68 23.77
N LEU A 108 2.67 19.94 22.77
CA LEU A 108 3.99 19.36 22.59
C LEU A 108 5.02 19.96 23.56
N PRO A 109 6.14 19.27 23.84
CA PRO A 109 7.18 19.76 24.76
C PRO A 109 7.74 21.14 24.43
N LEU A 110 7.76 21.51 23.14
CA LEU A 110 8.27 22.79 22.65
C LEU A 110 7.21 23.91 22.60
N GLY A 111 6.05 23.71 23.25
CA GLY A 111 4.98 24.72 23.35
C GLY A 111 4.03 24.81 22.15
N GLY A 112 4.26 24.03 21.10
CA GLY A 112 3.34 23.90 19.96
C GLY A 112 2.18 22.95 20.24
N THR A 113 1.10 23.04 19.46
CA THR A 113 -0.02 22.09 19.54
C THR A 113 0.10 21.05 18.44
N LEU A 114 -0.10 19.77 18.76
CA LEU A 114 -0.22 18.73 17.74
C LEU A 114 -1.54 18.94 17.00
N ILE A 115 -1.45 19.26 15.70
CA ILE A 115 -2.61 19.50 14.83
C ILE A 115 -2.72 18.43 13.75
N ARG A 116 -3.84 18.42 13.03
CA ARG A 116 -4.00 17.61 11.82
C ARG A 116 -2.99 18.08 10.77
N ALA A 117 -2.30 17.14 10.13
CA ALA A 117 -1.33 17.43 9.08
C ALA A 117 -2.06 17.87 7.79
N THR A 118 -1.48 18.86 7.10
CA THR A 118 -1.90 19.28 5.76
C THR A 118 -0.87 18.78 4.75
N ARG A 119 -1.28 17.82 3.91
CA ARG A 119 -0.43 17.26 2.86
C ARG A 119 -0.30 18.24 1.71
N LYS A 120 0.93 18.50 1.26
CA LYS A 120 1.24 19.41 0.15
C LYS A 120 1.77 18.64 -1.04
N GLU A 121 1.62 19.20 -2.24
CA GLU A 121 2.36 18.73 -3.41
C GLU A 121 3.86 18.90 -3.11
N LEU A 122 4.65 17.86 -3.37
CA LEU A 122 6.06 17.80 -2.96
C LEU A 122 6.91 18.99 -3.48
N ARG A 123 6.64 19.48 -4.70
CA ARG A 123 7.33 20.63 -5.32
C ARG A 123 6.88 21.98 -4.76
N MET A 124 5.76 22.01 -4.05
CA MET A 124 5.25 23.21 -3.38
C MET A 124 5.74 23.35 -1.93
N MET A 125 6.49 22.38 -1.42
CA MET A 125 7.13 22.49 -0.10
C MET A 125 8.32 23.45 -0.18
N SER A 126 8.51 24.26 0.86
CA SER A 126 9.75 25.03 1.00
C SER A 126 10.96 24.11 1.11
N ASP A 127 12.15 24.61 0.77
CA ASP A 127 13.39 23.83 0.87
C ASP A 127 13.63 23.32 2.30
N SER A 128 13.31 24.13 3.32
CA SER A 128 13.40 23.72 4.72
C SER A 128 12.44 22.57 5.06
N GLU A 129 11.17 22.65 4.65
CA GLU A 129 10.20 21.57 4.86
C GLU A 129 10.62 20.29 4.14
N ARG A 130 11.02 20.40 2.86
CA ARG A 130 11.44 19.27 2.04
C ARG A 130 12.69 18.58 2.60
N ASN A 131 13.70 19.35 2.99
CA ASN A 131 14.94 18.82 3.57
C ASN A 131 14.68 18.12 4.92
N ARG A 132 13.80 18.68 5.78
CA ARG A 132 13.40 18.02 7.03
C ARG A 132 12.63 16.73 6.78
N LEU A 133 11.74 16.71 5.79
CA LEU A 133 11.03 15.50 5.38
C LEU A 133 11.99 14.40 4.92
N PHE A 134 12.92 14.70 4.01
CA PHE A 134 13.87 13.72 3.51
C PHE A 134 14.76 13.17 4.61
N LYS A 135 15.25 14.04 5.51
CA LYS A 135 15.99 13.62 6.71
C LYS A 135 15.14 12.73 7.63
N ALA A 136 13.85 13.04 7.81
CA ALA A 136 12.96 12.19 8.61
C ALA A 136 12.79 10.80 8.00
N ILE A 137 12.63 10.70 6.68
CA ILE A 137 12.54 9.42 5.97
C ILE A 137 13.86 8.62 6.12
N GLN A 138 15.02 9.28 5.98
CA GLN A 138 16.32 8.63 6.20
C GLN A 138 16.48 8.14 7.65
N GLN A 139 16.01 8.91 8.64
CA GLN A 139 16.03 8.46 10.03
C GLN A 139 15.13 7.23 10.25
N LEU A 140 13.94 7.20 9.65
CA LEU A 140 13.07 6.02 9.68
C LEU A 140 13.71 4.80 9.00
N LYS A 141 14.46 5.03 7.93
CA LYS A 141 15.22 3.97 7.25
C LYS A 141 16.32 3.42 8.16
N ASN A 142 17.09 4.29 8.80
CA ASN A 142 18.18 3.91 9.69
C ASN A 142 17.70 3.22 10.97
N SER A 143 16.50 3.55 11.46
CA SER A 143 15.91 2.87 12.62
C SER A 143 15.27 1.52 12.28
N GLY A 144 15.15 1.17 11.00
CA GLY A 144 14.43 -0.03 10.53
C GLY A 144 12.91 0.14 10.50
N GLU A 145 12.37 1.28 10.93
CA GLU A 145 10.93 1.52 10.95
C GLU A 145 10.34 1.67 9.54
N TYR A 146 11.09 2.28 8.62
CA TYR A 146 10.70 2.31 7.21
C TYR A 146 10.62 0.88 6.64
N ASP A 147 11.58 0.01 6.96
CA ASP A 147 11.64 -1.36 6.47
C ASP A 147 10.49 -2.21 7.02
N ARG A 148 10.12 -1.99 8.30
CA ARG A 148 8.96 -2.62 8.91
C ARG A 148 7.65 -2.23 8.19
N LEU A 149 7.52 -0.96 7.80
CA LEU A 149 6.35 -0.48 7.03
C LEU A 149 6.37 -1.01 5.58
N SER A 150 7.52 -1.03 4.92
CA SER A 150 7.66 -1.62 3.57
C SER A 150 7.33 -3.11 3.58
N ASP A 151 7.79 -3.86 4.59
CA ASP A 151 7.49 -5.27 4.74
C ASP A 151 6.00 -5.52 5.00
N MET A 152 5.33 -4.65 5.77
CA MET A 152 3.88 -4.72 5.95
C MET A 152 3.14 -4.69 4.61
N HIS A 153 3.51 -3.78 3.70
CA HIS A 153 2.93 -3.74 2.35
C HIS A 153 3.30 -4.99 1.55
N ARG A 154 4.57 -5.43 1.58
CA ARG A 154 5.01 -6.66 0.88
C ARG A 154 4.19 -7.89 1.30
N GLN A 155 4.00 -8.08 2.60
CA GLN A 155 3.26 -9.22 3.14
C GLN A 155 1.80 -9.25 2.67
N VAL A 156 1.14 -8.10 2.54
CA VAL A 156 -0.26 -8.01 2.04
C VAL A 156 -0.38 -7.76 0.54
N GLY A 157 0.74 -7.54 -0.16
CA GLY A 157 0.80 -7.62 -1.61
C GLY A 157 0.76 -9.07 -2.07
N VAL A 158 1.30 -9.98 -1.25
CA VAL A 158 1.22 -11.44 -1.48
C VAL A 158 0.10 -12.11 -0.69
N ALA A 159 -0.38 -11.54 0.41
CA ALA A 159 -1.61 -11.95 1.11
C ALA A 159 -2.80 -11.13 0.61
N SER A 160 -4.04 -11.55 0.87
CA SER A 160 -5.21 -10.77 0.41
C SER A 160 -5.30 -9.43 1.15
N GLY A 161 -5.74 -8.38 0.46
CA GLY A 161 -6.37 -7.22 1.12
C GLY A 161 -5.82 -5.85 0.74
N ALA A 162 -4.63 -5.74 0.13
CA ALA A 162 -4.13 -4.44 -0.34
C ALA A 162 -4.42 -4.14 -1.81
N HIS A 163 -4.56 -5.18 -2.64
CA HIS A 163 -4.69 -5.05 -4.10
C HIS A 163 -5.75 -6.02 -4.65
N SER A 164 -6.07 -5.86 -5.94
CA SER A 164 -6.92 -6.77 -6.73
C SER A 164 -8.39 -6.80 -6.31
N GLY A 165 -8.85 -5.82 -5.53
CA GLY A 165 -10.19 -5.81 -4.96
C GLY A 165 -10.57 -4.53 -4.21
N PRO A 166 -11.79 -4.51 -3.62
CA PRO A 166 -12.41 -3.30 -3.07
C PRO A 166 -11.66 -2.69 -1.87
N SER A 167 -10.77 -3.43 -1.24
CA SER A 167 -9.98 -2.96 -0.11
C SER A 167 -8.78 -2.11 -0.49
N PHE A 168 -8.46 -1.96 -1.79
CA PHE A 168 -7.32 -1.18 -2.28
C PHE A 168 -7.25 0.23 -1.68
N LEU A 169 -8.32 1.02 -1.81
CA LEU A 169 -8.35 2.40 -1.30
C LEU A 169 -8.29 2.49 0.24
N PRO A 170 -9.15 1.79 1.02
CA PRO A 170 -9.11 1.90 2.48
C PRO A 170 -7.81 1.35 3.07
N TRP A 171 -7.25 0.27 2.51
CA TRP A 171 -5.99 -0.30 2.99
C TRP A 171 -4.84 0.70 2.81
N HIS A 172 -4.68 1.27 1.61
CA HIS A 172 -3.62 2.25 1.35
C HIS A 172 -3.83 3.55 2.14
N ARG A 173 -5.09 3.97 2.38
CA ARG A 173 -5.37 5.13 3.24
C ARG A 173 -4.89 4.92 4.67
N GLU A 174 -5.16 3.75 5.24
CA GLU A 174 -4.66 3.39 6.58
C GLU A 174 -3.14 3.22 6.58
N PHE A 175 -2.56 2.62 5.55
CA PHE A 175 -1.10 2.52 5.39
C PHE A 175 -0.44 3.90 5.39
N LEU A 176 -0.95 4.84 4.58
CA LEU A 176 -0.45 6.22 4.54
C LEU A 176 -0.66 6.98 5.86
N LYS A 177 -1.70 6.67 6.64
CA LYS A 177 -1.86 7.20 8.01
C LYS A 177 -0.68 6.75 8.89
N ARG A 178 -0.30 5.48 8.82
CA ARG A 178 0.82 4.93 9.58
C ARG A 178 2.16 5.53 9.16
N VAL A 179 2.40 5.65 7.85
CA VAL A 179 3.60 6.33 7.32
C VAL A 179 3.67 7.79 7.81
N GLU A 180 2.55 8.53 7.76
CA GLU A 180 2.50 9.91 8.24
C GLU A 180 2.74 10.01 9.76
N ILE A 181 2.18 9.10 10.55
CA ILE A 181 2.48 9.02 12.00
C ILE A 181 3.98 8.79 12.20
N ALA A 182 4.60 7.84 11.48
CA ALA A 182 6.04 7.55 11.61
C ALA A 182 6.91 8.78 11.29
N ILE A 183 6.62 9.48 10.20
CA ILE A 183 7.32 10.73 9.83
C ILE A 183 7.18 11.77 10.94
N ARG A 184 5.97 11.92 11.49
CA ARG A 184 5.68 12.92 12.50
C ARG A 184 6.29 12.59 13.85
N MET A 185 6.47 11.31 14.18
CA MET A 185 7.21 10.89 15.37
C MET A 185 8.68 11.37 15.34
N VAL A 186 9.23 11.65 14.16
CA VAL A 186 10.55 12.30 13.99
C VAL A 186 10.43 13.83 14.06
N ASP A 187 9.52 14.43 13.30
CA ASP A 187 9.23 15.88 13.35
C ASP A 187 7.71 16.11 13.30
N PRO A 188 7.07 16.53 14.41
CA PRO A 188 5.61 16.67 14.51
C PRO A 188 4.99 17.72 13.58
N SER A 189 5.82 18.63 13.05
CA SER A 189 5.43 19.69 12.12
C SER A 189 5.34 19.24 10.66
N LEU A 190 5.85 18.05 10.33
CA LEU A 190 5.81 17.51 8.98
C LEU A 190 4.46 16.88 8.63
N ALA A 191 4.23 16.71 7.34
CA ALA A 191 3.12 15.98 6.75
C ALA A 191 3.65 15.09 5.62
N LEU A 192 2.96 13.98 5.34
CA LEU A 192 3.29 13.17 4.16
C LEU A 192 2.89 13.95 2.90
N PRO A 193 3.79 14.26 1.96
CA PRO A 193 3.41 14.98 0.75
C PRO A 193 2.70 14.04 -0.24
N TYR A 194 2.18 14.62 -1.30
CA TYR A 194 1.76 13.88 -2.48
C TYR A 194 2.57 14.31 -3.71
N TRP A 195 2.69 13.40 -4.66
CA TRP A 195 3.21 13.68 -5.99
C TRP A 195 2.04 13.75 -6.96
N ASP A 196 1.82 14.93 -7.54
CA ASP A 196 0.89 15.06 -8.65
C ASP A 196 1.56 14.71 -9.98
N SER A 197 1.48 13.44 -10.37
CA SER A 197 2.07 12.98 -11.63
C SER A 197 1.37 13.48 -12.89
N VAL A 198 0.16 14.06 -12.77
CA VAL A 198 -0.52 14.68 -13.93
C VAL A 198 0.30 15.87 -14.42
N LEU A 199 0.86 16.66 -13.51
CA LEU A 199 1.73 17.80 -13.86
C LEU A 199 2.92 17.35 -14.73
N ASP A 200 3.55 16.22 -14.41
CA ASP A 200 4.67 15.70 -15.17
C ASP A 200 4.25 15.05 -16.49
N SER A 201 3.01 14.57 -16.58
CA SER A 201 2.46 14.00 -17.83
C SER A 201 2.36 15.00 -18.98
N TYR A 202 2.39 16.31 -18.67
CA TYR A 202 2.39 17.38 -19.66
C TYR A 202 3.77 17.73 -20.22
N LEU A 203 4.85 17.20 -19.63
CA LEU A 203 6.20 17.40 -20.16
C LEU A 203 6.37 16.66 -21.49
N PRO A 204 7.16 17.19 -22.45
CA PRO A 204 7.51 16.45 -23.66
C PRO A 204 8.13 15.08 -23.35
N ASP A 205 8.96 15.05 -22.31
CA ASP A 205 9.43 13.83 -21.68
C ASP A 205 9.22 13.91 -20.15
N PRO A 206 8.30 13.13 -19.56
CA PRO A 206 8.08 13.15 -18.11
C PRO A 206 9.30 12.72 -17.28
N ARG A 207 10.33 12.14 -17.90
CA ARG A 207 11.62 11.82 -17.25
C ARG A 207 12.45 13.07 -16.94
N ASP A 208 12.16 14.20 -17.59
CA ASP A 208 12.83 15.47 -17.35
C ASP A 208 12.30 16.21 -16.11
N SER A 209 11.32 15.64 -15.40
CA SER A 209 10.80 16.22 -14.16
C SER A 209 11.90 16.42 -13.12
N ILE A 210 11.82 17.56 -12.41
CA ILE A 210 12.72 17.89 -11.30
C ILE A 210 12.71 16.83 -10.19
N LEU A 211 11.64 16.03 -10.10
CA LEU A 211 11.53 14.93 -9.15
C LEU A 211 12.66 13.91 -9.29
N TRP A 212 13.24 13.76 -10.48
CA TRP A 212 14.29 12.79 -10.78
C TRP A 212 15.70 13.36 -10.68
N THR A 213 15.84 14.50 -10.00
CA THR A 213 17.12 15.18 -9.75
C THR A 213 17.61 14.98 -8.32
N PRO A 214 18.89 15.24 -8.01
CA PRO A 214 19.42 15.17 -6.65
C PRO A 214 18.69 16.07 -5.63
N LEU A 215 17.96 17.10 -6.11
CA LEU A 215 17.17 17.99 -5.24
C LEU A 215 15.91 17.32 -4.66
N PHE A 216 15.42 16.27 -5.32
CA PHE A 216 14.21 15.52 -4.96
C PHE A 216 14.51 14.03 -4.77
N ALA A 217 14.08 13.13 -5.67
CA ALA A 217 14.17 11.69 -5.46
C ALA A 217 15.49 11.07 -5.97
N GLY A 218 16.47 11.89 -6.36
CA GLY A 218 17.75 11.43 -6.91
C GLY A 218 17.65 11.00 -8.37
N SER A 219 18.78 10.96 -9.06
CA SER A 219 18.93 10.41 -10.41
C SER A 219 19.57 9.02 -10.40
N THR A 220 19.49 8.32 -11.53
CA THR A 220 19.94 6.93 -11.67
C THR A 220 21.19 6.78 -12.51
N ASP A 221 21.99 5.76 -12.22
CA ASP A 221 23.06 5.27 -13.10
C ASP A 221 22.48 4.49 -14.32
N PRO A 222 23.32 4.04 -15.29
CA PRO A 222 22.86 3.24 -16.43
C PRO A 222 22.21 1.89 -16.08
N PHE A 223 22.42 1.38 -14.86
CA PHE A 223 21.80 0.16 -14.35
C PHE A 223 20.47 0.43 -13.61
N GLY A 224 20.07 1.69 -13.49
CA GLY A 224 18.85 2.14 -12.83
C GLY A 224 19.01 2.34 -11.32
N ASN A 225 20.20 2.21 -10.75
CA ASN A 225 20.40 2.43 -9.31
C ASN A 225 20.30 3.93 -9.01
N VAL A 226 19.55 4.31 -7.97
CA VAL A 226 19.54 5.70 -7.49
C VAL A 226 20.85 5.98 -6.75
N VAL A 227 21.67 6.89 -7.29
CA VAL A 227 23.07 7.07 -6.86
C VAL A 227 23.36 8.44 -6.24
N ASN A 228 22.38 9.33 -6.20
CA ASN A 228 22.54 10.66 -5.59
C ASN A 228 21.21 11.18 -5.01
N GLY A 229 21.26 12.36 -4.41
CA GLY A 229 20.13 12.94 -3.71
C GLY A 229 19.86 12.26 -2.36
N PRO A 230 18.72 12.58 -1.71
CA PRO A 230 18.39 12.15 -0.36
C PRO A 230 18.15 10.64 -0.19
N PHE A 231 18.01 9.89 -1.29
CA PHE A 231 17.74 8.46 -1.26
C PHE A 231 18.83 7.65 -1.99
N ALA A 232 20.02 8.23 -2.18
CA ALA A 232 21.21 7.44 -2.46
C ALA A 232 21.46 6.46 -1.32
N GLU A 233 21.97 5.26 -1.63
CA GLU A 233 22.27 4.22 -0.64
C GLU A 233 21.06 3.76 0.19
N PHE A 234 19.85 4.04 -0.30
CA PHE A 234 18.63 3.55 0.32
C PHE A 234 18.53 2.05 0.04
N HIS A 235 18.92 1.22 1.02
CA HIS A 235 18.97 -0.23 0.83
C HIS A 235 17.58 -0.81 0.60
N THR A 236 17.50 -1.92 -0.13
CA THR A 236 16.22 -2.64 -0.32
C THR A 236 16.01 -3.68 0.77
N LEU A 237 14.77 -4.20 0.91
CA LEU A 237 14.51 -5.32 1.82
C LEU A 237 15.24 -6.60 1.41
N GLU A 238 15.61 -6.71 0.13
CA GLU A 238 16.40 -7.80 -0.43
C GLU A 238 17.92 -7.62 -0.21
N GLY A 239 18.33 -6.55 0.48
CA GLY A 239 19.73 -6.29 0.82
C GLY A 239 20.55 -5.63 -0.29
N ARG A 240 19.94 -5.22 -1.41
CA ARG A 240 20.65 -4.41 -2.41
C ARG A 240 21.01 -3.04 -1.82
N PRO A 241 22.19 -2.49 -2.13
CA PRO A 241 22.67 -1.24 -1.53
C PRO A 241 21.89 -0.01 -1.98
N ASN A 242 21.23 -0.06 -3.14
CA ASN A 242 20.45 1.05 -3.69
C ASN A 242 19.11 0.54 -4.18
N ILE A 243 18.09 1.39 -4.07
CA ILE A 243 16.85 1.23 -4.82
C ILE A 243 17.09 1.38 -6.33
N ASN A 244 16.32 0.66 -7.11
CA ASN A 244 16.34 0.70 -8.57
C ASN A 244 15.11 1.42 -9.12
N ARG A 245 15.30 2.18 -10.22
CA ARG A 245 14.25 2.90 -10.94
C ARG A 245 14.55 2.90 -12.43
N ARG A 246 13.53 2.65 -13.26
CA ARG A 246 13.65 2.52 -14.74
C ARG A 246 12.52 3.28 -15.45
N LEU A 247 12.63 4.61 -15.39
CA LEU A 247 11.59 5.53 -15.80
C LEU A 247 11.13 5.34 -17.25
N GLY A 248 9.81 5.27 -17.46
CA GLY A 248 9.18 5.30 -18.78
C GLY A 248 9.42 4.05 -19.65
N SER A 249 9.97 2.98 -19.09
CA SER A 249 10.15 1.71 -19.81
C SER A 249 8.83 0.98 -20.06
N GLU A 250 7.92 1.08 -19.10
CA GLU A 250 6.56 0.54 -19.13
C GLU A 250 5.61 1.59 -18.54
N GLY A 251 4.29 1.34 -18.57
CA GLY A 251 3.34 2.21 -17.90
C GLY A 251 3.31 3.67 -18.41
N ARG A 252 2.52 4.48 -17.72
CA ARG A 252 2.29 5.92 -17.97
C ARG A 252 1.92 6.62 -16.67
N LEU A 253 2.24 7.90 -16.58
CA LEU A 253 1.76 8.78 -15.51
C LEU A 253 0.24 8.99 -15.60
N PHE A 254 -0.37 9.48 -14.51
CA PHE A 254 -1.77 9.91 -14.56
C PHE A 254 -1.94 11.03 -15.59
N THR A 255 -3.13 11.07 -16.20
CA THR A 255 -3.58 12.16 -17.07
C THR A 255 -4.91 12.72 -16.55
N GLU A 256 -5.28 13.94 -16.97
CA GLU A 256 -6.61 14.51 -16.67
C GLU A 256 -7.75 13.61 -17.12
N ARG A 257 -7.59 12.89 -18.23
CA ARG A 257 -8.59 11.92 -18.67
C ARG A 257 -8.78 10.83 -17.61
N ASN A 258 -7.68 10.28 -17.07
CA ASN A 258 -7.79 9.27 -16.01
C ASN A 258 -8.52 9.82 -14.79
N LEU A 259 -8.20 11.05 -14.36
CA LEU A 259 -8.88 11.68 -13.22
C LEU A 259 -10.37 11.91 -13.49
N ASN A 260 -10.74 12.42 -14.67
CA ASN A 260 -12.13 12.60 -15.06
C ASN A 260 -12.90 11.27 -15.12
N ASP A 261 -12.28 10.20 -15.62
CA ASP A 261 -12.86 8.86 -15.65
C ASP A 261 -13.06 8.29 -14.24
N ILE A 262 -12.19 8.63 -13.28
CA ILE A 262 -12.32 8.23 -11.87
C ILE A 262 -13.43 9.06 -11.18
N PHE A 263 -13.41 10.38 -11.33
CA PHE A 263 -14.35 11.29 -10.66
C PHE A 263 -15.76 11.24 -11.23
N SER A 264 -15.94 10.79 -12.48
CA SER A 264 -17.26 10.57 -13.07
C SER A 264 -17.98 9.32 -12.54
N GLN A 265 -17.31 8.48 -11.75
CA GLN A 265 -17.91 7.27 -11.18
C GLN A 265 -18.84 7.64 -10.03
N THR A 266 -20.11 7.27 -10.17
CA THR A 266 -21.16 7.61 -9.20
C THR A 266 -21.54 6.47 -8.26
N SER A 267 -21.09 5.24 -8.53
CA SER A 267 -21.41 4.08 -7.70
C SER A 267 -20.18 3.56 -6.94
N ILE A 268 -20.44 3.10 -5.71
CA ILE A 268 -19.39 2.71 -4.77
C ILE A 268 -18.62 1.49 -5.26
N GLU A 269 -19.26 0.56 -5.95
CA GLU A 269 -18.64 -0.64 -6.51
C GLU A 269 -17.73 -0.36 -7.70
N ARG A 270 -17.85 0.82 -8.33
CA ARG A 270 -16.89 1.27 -9.35
C ARG A 270 -15.64 1.90 -8.71
N ILE A 271 -15.82 2.60 -7.59
CA ILE A 271 -14.75 3.24 -6.81
C ILE A 271 -13.96 2.19 -6.01
N LEU A 272 -14.67 1.33 -5.26
CA LEU A 272 -14.15 0.16 -4.56
C LEU A 272 -14.28 -1.06 -5.48
N ALA A 273 -13.58 -1.01 -6.61
CA ALA A 273 -13.71 -2.00 -7.67
C ALA A 273 -13.13 -3.38 -7.31
N TYR A 274 -13.77 -4.41 -7.86
CA TYR A 274 -13.17 -5.72 -8.02
C TYR A 274 -12.32 -5.68 -9.29
N THR A 275 -11.01 -5.45 -9.14
CA THR A 275 -10.09 -5.33 -10.28
C THR A 275 -9.57 -6.68 -10.78
N ALA A 276 -9.66 -7.72 -9.94
CA ALA A 276 -9.51 -9.12 -10.35
C ALA A 276 -10.69 -10.01 -9.89
N PRO A 277 -11.91 -9.82 -10.42
CA PRO A 277 -13.07 -10.60 -9.99
C PRO A 277 -12.95 -12.07 -10.43
N GLN A 278 -13.41 -12.96 -9.56
CA GLN A 278 -13.55 -14.39 -9.87
C GLN A 278 -14.82 -14.66 -10.69
N GLN A 279 -14.86 -15.77 -11.41
CA GLN A 279 -16.10 -16.27 -12.00
C GLN A 279 -17.19 -16.43 -10.94
N GLY A 280 -18.38 -15.89 -11.22
CA GLY A 280 -19.50 -15.83 -10.29
C GLY A 280 -19.54 -14.58 -9.40
N CYS A 281 -18.52 -13.72 -9.44
CA CYS A 281 -18.62 -12.39 -8.86
C CYS A 281 -19.71 -11.59 -9.61
N PRO A 282 -20.72 -11.04 -8.93
CA PRO A 282 -21.78 -10.26 -9.58
C PRO A 282 -21.26 -8.92 -10.14
N TYR A 283 -20.06 -8.52 -9.72
CA TYR A 283 -19.42 -7.27 -10.15
C TYR A 283 -18.37 -7.58 -11.23
N PRO A 284 -18.53 -7.05 -12.46
CA PRO A 284 -17.56 -7.23 -13.51
C PRO A 284 -16.27 -6.43 -13.24
N ALA A 285 -15.19 -6.79 -13.93
CA ALA A 285 -13.93 -6.06 -13.82
C ALA A 285 -14.09 -4.62 -14.31
N ASN A 286 -13.71 -3.64 -13.48
CA ASN A 286 -13.71 -2.23 -13.86
C ASN A 286 -12.29 -1.78 -14.24
N PHE A 287 -11.98 -1.78 -15.55
CA PHE A 287 -10.69 -1.29 -16.05
C PHE A 287 -10.50 0.22 -15.93
N GLY A 288 -11.57 0.97 -15.64
CA GLY A 288 -11.51 2.39 -15.27
C GLY A 288 -11.27 2.63 -13.78
N ALA A 289 -11.09 1.59 -12.97
CA ALA A 289 -10.80 1.74 -11.55
C ALA A 289 -9.45 2.43 -11.32
N LEU A 290 -9.37 3.25 -10.28
CA LEU A 290 -8.15 3.98 -9.89
C LEU A 290 -6.93 3.07 -9.76
N GLU A 291 -7.10 1.82 -9.31
CA GLU A 291 -6.00 0.87 -9.14
C GLU A 291 -5.26 0.55 -10.46
N TYR A 292 -5.96 0.51 -11.61
CA TYR A 292 -5.31 0.31 -12.92
C TYR A 292 -4.43 1.50 -13.31
N ALA A 293 -4.93 2.73 -13.12
CA ALA A 293 -4.16 3.93 -13.40
C ALA A 293 -2.99 4.11 -12.41
N HIS A 294 -3.21 3.76 -11.14
CA HIS A 294 -2.16 3.69 -10.12
C HIS A 294 -1.06 2.69 -10.49
N ALA A 295 -1.42 1.46 -10.90
CA ALA A 295 -0.46 0.46 -11.34
C ALA A 295 0.33 0.91 -12.58
N SER A 296 -0.30 1.67 -13.49
CA SER A 296 0.41 2.29 -14.62
C SER A 296 1.52 3.24 -14.15
N VAL A 297 1.35 3.98 -13.06
CA VAL A 297 2.40 4.83 -12.49
C VAL A 297 3.52 3.99 -11.85
N HIS A 298 3.17 2.91 -11.13
CA HIS A 298 4.15 1.96 -10.60
C HIS A 298 5.06 1.40 -11.70
N LEU A 299 4.46 0.94 -12.80
CA LEU A 299 5.17 0.45 -13.98
C LEU A 299 6.01 1.55 -14.65
N TRP A 300 5.51 2.79 -14.68
CA TRP A 300 6.24 3.93 -15.24
C TRP A 300 7.50 4.28 -14.45
N VAL A 301 7.43 4.25 -13.13
CA VAL A 301 8.62 4.46 -12.30
C VAL A 301 9.60 3.27 -12.46
N GLY A 302 9.05 2.04 -12.50
CA GLY A 302 9.81 0.81 -12.71
C GLY A 302 10.79 0.49 -11.59
N GLY A 303 11.67 -0.48 -11.81
CA GLY A 303 12.60 -0.96 -10.79
C GLY A 303 11.87 -1.50 -9.57
N ASP A 304 12.19 -1.02 -8.37
CA ASP A 304 11.58 -1.51 -7.12
C ASP A 304 10.16 -0.99 -6.87
N MET A 305 9.67 -0.10 -7.73
CA MET A 305 8.27 0.34 -7.71
C MET A 305 7.35 -0.59 -8.52
N LYS A 306 7.87 -1.58 -9.25
CA LYS A 306 7.08 -2.55 -10.04
C LYS A 306 6.79 -3.82 -9.25
#